data_AF-A0A1G2DGQ0-F1
#
_entry.id   AF-A0A1G2DGQ0-F1
#
_cell.length_a   1.000
_cell.length_b   1.000
_cell.length_c   1.000
_cell.angle_alpha   90.00
_cell.angle_beta   90.00
_cell.angle_gamma   90.00
#
_symmetry.space_group_name_H-M   'P 1'
#
loop_
_entity.id
_entity.type
_entity.pdbx_description
1 polymer ?
#
loop_
_entity_poly.entity_id
_entity_poly.type
_entity_poly.pdbx_seq_one_letter_code
_entity_poly.pdbx_strand_id
1 'polypeptide(L)' 'MKNERSGAGEVNISAAKEVLARAEGGGADREEINDMIGTLQELQNEAGIDTPEIRATLAGLVAARGE' A
#
# COMPACT_ATOMS: atom_id res chain seq x y z
N MET A 1 -4.01 27.81 -7.79
CA MET A 1 -4.89 26.64 -7.95
C MET A 1 -4.17 25.46 -7.30
N LYS A 2 -4.46 25.17 -6.03
CA LYS A 2 -3.93 23.98 -5.34
C LYS A 2 -5.04 22.93 -5.43
N ASN A 3 -4.84 21.91 -6.25
CA ASN A 3 -5.81 20.84 -6.43
C ASN A 3 -5.72 19.88 -5.22
N GLU A 4 -6.46 20.19 -4.17
CA GLU A 4 -6.63 19.35 -2.96
C GLU A 4 -7.60 18.17 -3.23
N ARG A 5 -7.32 17.34 -4.24
CA ARG A 5 -8.10 16.11 -4.51
C ARG A 5 -7.43 14.83 -4.01
N SER A 6 -6.62 14.94 -2.97
CA SER A 6 -5.73 13.84 -2.60
C SER A 6 -5.77 13.52 -1.11
N GLY A 7 -6.95 13.57 -0.49
CA GLY A 7 -7.08 13.27 0.95
C GLY A 7 -7.09 11.77 1.29
N ALA A 8 -7.64 10.93 0.42
CA ALA A 8 -7.87 9.51 0.72
C ALA A 8 -6.83 8.57 0.08
N GLY A 9 -6.36 8.84 -1.15
CA GLY A 9 -5.40 7.97 -1.83
C GLY A 9 -3.96 8.12 -1.33
N GLU A 10 -3.53 9.34 -1.00
CA GLU A 10 -2.13 9.63 -0.61
C GLU A 10 -1.78 9.11 0.79
N VAL A 11 -2.74 9.08 1.71
CA VAL A 11 -2.53 8.58 3.09
C VAL A 11 -2.30 7.07 3.08
N ASN A 12 -3.06 6.34 2.26
CA ASN A 12 -3.02 4.88 2.20
C ASN A 12 -1.75 4.33 1.53
N ILE A 13 -1.27 4.97 0.44
CA ILE A 13 -0.03 4.53 -0.22
C ILE A 13 1.21 4.81 0.63
N SER A 14 1.22 5.93 1.36
CA SER A 14 2.33 6.28 2.25
C SER A 14 2.47 5.29 3.41
N ALA A 15 1.35 4.91 4.03
CA ALA A 15 1.32 3.89 5.08
C ALA A 15 1.77 2.52 4.55
N ALA A 16 1.28 2.10 3.38
CA ALA A 16 1.70 0.85 2.75
C ALA A 16 3.21 0.80 2.44
N LYS A 17 3.80 1.93 2.03
CA LYS A 17 5.26 2.05 1.80
C LYS A 17 6.05 1.96 3.10
N GLU A 18 5.54 2.51 4.20
CA GLU A 18 6.19 2.38 5.52
C GLU A 18 6.17 0.93 6.01
N VAL A 19 5.03 0.25 5.89
CA VAL A 19 4.90 -1.18 6.22
C VAL A 19 5.82 -2.02 5.34
N LEU A 20 5.89 -1.74 4.03
CA LEU A 20 6.81 -2.42 3.12
C LEU A 20 8.27 -2.26 3.58
N ALA A 21 8.71 -1.03 3.87
CA ALA A 21 10.07 -0.78 4.35
C ALA A 21 10.37 -1.50 5.68
N ARG A 22 9.40 -1.56 6.60
CA ARG A 22 9.53 -2.36 7.83
C ARG A 22 9.60 -3.85 7.55
N ALA A 23 8.78 -4.36 6.62
CA ALA A 23 8.74 -5.76 6.24
C ALA A 23 10.06 -6.22 5.61
N GLU A 24 10.68 -5.40 4.75
CA GLU A 24 12.01 -5.64 4.20
C GLU A 24 13.10 -5.73 5.28
N GLY A 25 12.91 -5.04 6.40
CA GLY A 25 13.77 -5.12 7.60
C GLY A 25 13.37 -6.19 8.61
N GLY A 26 12.33 -7.00 8.34
CA GLY A 26 11.80 -8.01 9.26
C GLY A 26 11.05 -7.45 10.47
N GLY A 27 10.61 -6.20 10.41
CA GLY A 27 9.94 -5.46 11.49
C GLY A 27 8.46 -5.17 11.24
N ALA A 28 7.84 -5.83 10.27
CA ALA A 28 6.39 -5.80 10.06
C ALA A 28 5.82 -7.21 10.20
N ASP A 29 4.70 -7.33 10.89
CA ASP A 29 4.01 -8.59 11.05
C ASP A 29 3.18 -8.94 9.80
N ARG A 30 2.90 -10.24 9.62
CA ARG A 30 2.12 -10.73 8.48
C ARG A 30 0.71 -10.12 8.43
N GLU A 31 0.12 -9.82 9.59
CA GLU A 31 -1.19 -9.19 9.68
C GLU A 31 -1.15 -7.75 9.17
N GLU A 32 -0.14 -6.96 9.54
CA GLU A 32 0.06 -5.60 9.02
C GLU A 32 0.25 -5.60 7.50
N ILE A 33 1.02 -6.55 6.97
CA ILE A 33 1.24 -6.70 5.52
C ILE A 33 -0.08 -7.02 4.81
N ASN A 34 -0.88 -7.94 5.36
CA ASN A 34 -2.17 -8.32 4.78
C ASN A 34 -3.19 -7.16 4.79
N ASP A 35 -3.23 -6.38 5.87
CA ASP A 35 -4.10 -5.21 6.00
C ASP A 35 -3.77 -4.15 4.93
N MET A 36 -2.48 -3.89 4.71
CA MET A 36 -2.03 -2.97 3.67
C MET A 36 -2.30 -3.49 2.25
N ILE A 37 -2.13 -4.80 2.02
CA ILE A 37 -2.51 -5.43 0.74
C ILE A 37 -4.00 -5.20 0.46
N GLY A 38 -4.86 -5.46 1.46
CA GLY A 38 -6.31 -5.24 1.37
C GLY A 38 -6.63 -3.79 1.01
N THR A 39 -6.07 -2.85 1.76
CA THR A 39 -6.25 -1.41 1.54
C THR A 39 -5.85 -0.97 0.11
N LEU A 40 -4.71 -1.45 -0.39
CA LEU A 40 -4.26 -1.14 -1.75
C LEU A 40 -5.15 -1.79 -2.82
N GLN A 41 -5.64 -3.00 -2.59
CA GLN A 41 -6.59 -3.66 -3.48
C GLN A 41 -7.94 -2.95 -3.49
N GLU A 42 -8.45 -2.48 -2.36
CA GLU A 42 -9.67 -1.66 -2.28
C GLU A 42 -9.50 -0.36 -3.06
N LEU A 43 -8.35 0.31 -2.95
CA LEU A 43 -8.05 1.50 -3.76
C LEU A 43 -8.05 1.22 -5.26
N GLN A 44 -7.49 0.09 -5.70
CA GLN A 44 -7.52 -0.29 -7.11
C GLN A 44 -8.92 -0.63 -7.60
N ASN A 45 -9.69 -1.40 -6.82
CA ASN A 45 -10.98 -1.94 -7.23
C ASN A 45 -12.13 -0.97 -7.04
N GLU A 46 -12.21 -0.30 -5.89
CA GLU A 46 -13.34 0.57 -5.53
C GLU A 46 -13.12 2.02 -5.94
N ALA A 47 -11.92 2.55 -5.69
CA ALA A 47 -11.61 3.93 -6.03
C ALA A 47 -11.13 4.09 -7.50
N GLY A 48 -10.85 2.98 -8.19
CA GLY A 48 -10.28 2.99 -9.54
C GLY A 48 -8.89 3.64 -9.61
N ILE A 49 -8.20 3.73 -8.47
CA ILE A 49 -6.88 4.36 -8.36
C ILE A 49 -5.84 3.28 -8.59
N ASP A 50 -5.39 3.21 -9.83
CA ASP A 50 -4.39 2.24 -10.26
C ASP A 50 -3.18 2.99 -10.82
N THR A 51 -2.21 3.26 -9.94
CA THR A 51 -0.96 3.93 -10.29
C THR A 51 0.20 2.93 -10.28
N PRO A 52 1.30 3.22 -11.02
CA PRO A 52 2.52 2.40 -10.95
C PRO A 52 3.06 2.26 -9.53
N GLU A 53 2.90 3.29 -8.70
CA GLU A 53 3.35 3.28 -7.31
C GLU A 53 2.53 2.30 -6.44
N ILE A 54 1.20 2.29 -6.59
CA ILE A 54 0.33 1.32 -5.91
C ILE A 54 0.69 -0.11 -6.31
N ARG A 55 0.86 -0.36 -7.61
CA ARG A 55 1.24 -1.69 -8.11
C ARG A 55 2.60 -2.15 -7.58
N ALA A 56 3.59 -1.25 -7.56
CA ALA A 56 4.93 -1.57 -7.04
C ALA A 56 4.90 -1.87 -5.54
N THR A 57 4.18 -1.05 -4.76
CA THR A 57 4.05 -1.23 -3.30
C THR A 57 3.30 -2.51 -2.98
N LEU A 58 2.20 -2.79 -3.68
CA LEU A 58 1.42 -4.02 -3.53
C LEU A 58 2.27 -5.26 -3.85
N ALA A 59 3.03 -5.25 -4.94
CA ALA A 59 3.92 -6.35 -5.30
C ALA A 59 5.00 -6.59 -4.22
N GLY A 60 5.57 -5.51 -3.67
CA GLY A 60 6.54 -5.59 -2.57
C GLY A 60 5.92 -6.21 -1.32
N LEU A 61 4.73 -5.77 -0.91
CA LEU A 61 4.03 -6.31 0.25
C LEU A 61 3.68 -7.79 0.06
N VAL A 62 3.22 -8.19 -1.12
CA VAL A 62 2.94 -9.60 -1.44
C VAL A 62 4.20 -10.45 -1.33
N ALA A 63 5.34 -9.96 -1.82
CA ALA A 63 6.62 -10.65 -1.68
C ALA A 63 7.08 -10.73 -0.21
N ALA A 64 6.91 -9.64 0.55
CA ALA A 64 7.33 -9.57 1.94
C ALA A 64 6.44 -10.41 2.89
N ARG A 65 5.19 -10.69 2.51
CA ARG A 65 4.26 -11.56 3.25
C ARG A 65 4.86 -12.95 3.51
N GLY A 66 5.75 -13.42 2.63
CA GLY A 66 6.19 -14.81 2.59
C GLY A 66 5.05 -15.72 2.14
N GLU A 67 5.25 -16.42 1.02
CA GLU A 67 4.39 -17.55 0.63
C GLU A 67 4.62 -18.73 1.59
#